data_AF-A0A0L0LP21-F1
#
_entry.id   AF-A0A0L0LP21-F1
#
_cell.length_a   1.000
_cell.length_b   1.000
_cell.length_c   1.000
_cell.angle_alpha   90.00
_cell.angle_beta   90.00
_cell.angle_gamma   90.00
#
_symmetry.space_group_name_H-M   'P 1'
#
loop_
_entity.id
_entity.type
_entity.pdbx_description
1 polymer ?
#
loop_
_entity_poly.entity_id
_entity_poly.type
_entity_poly.pdbx_seq_one_letter_code
_entity_poly.pdbx_strand_id
1 'polypeptide(L)'
;MVDLTSEERHSRRLAVERHRRQQEEAEKAAFGKESEDMLWNAIHERGAQTPAWFLGMRRANHVQDMNGTDFIAVVDAVGDVNIQVKSSRNWIDKFRSNHPDFKGLIFVVHRGKTNKDLRGLFFHQLGVYREREKKRRSSP
;
A
#
# COMPACT_ATOMS: atom_id res chain seq x y z
N MET A 1 -50.13 -15.13 -3.53
CA MET A 1 -48.81 -14.94 -2.89
C MET A 1 -48.01 -16.20 -3.23
N VAL A 2 -47.03 -16.13 -4.13
CA VAL A 2 -46.28 -17.33 -4.54
C VAL A 2 -45.22 -17.58 -3.48
N ASP A 3 -45.37 -18.68 -2.76
CA ASP A 3 -44.44 -19.07 -1.71
C ASP A 3 -43.22 -19.74 -2.36
N LEU A 4 -42.03 -19.15 -2.18
CA LEU A 4 -40.81 -19.67 -2.76
C LEU A 4 -40.50 -21.04 -2.16
N THR A 5 -40.17 -22.01 -3.02
CA THR A 5 -39.67 -23.32 -2.62
C THR A 5 -38.38 -23.18 -1.80
N SER A 6 -38.06 -24.20 -1.01
CA SER A 6 -36.81 -24.24 -0.23
C SER A 6 -35.56 -24.06 -1.09
N GLU A 7 -35.58 -24.61 -2.32
CA GLU A 7 -34.48 -24.50 -3.29
C GLU A 7 -34.34 -23.07 -3.84
N GLU A 8 -35.46 -22.40 -4.13
CA GLU A 8 -35.44 -21.00 -4.57
C GLU A 8 -34.97 -20.06 -3.45
N ARG A 9 -35.37 -20.30 -2.19
CA ARG A 9 -34.89 -19.54 -1.03
C ARG A 9 -33.38 -19.72 -0.83
N HIS A 10 -32.88 -20.95 -0.98
CA HIS A 10 -31.44 -21.24 -0.87
C HIS A 10 -30.64 -20.60 -2.01
N SER A 11 -31.09 -20.76 -3.25
CA SER A 11 -30.45 -20.18 -4.44
C SER A 11 -30.38 -18.65 -4.37
N ARG A 12 -31.48 -18.01 -3.92
CA ARG A 12 -31.52 -16.56 -3.70
C ARG A 12 -30.55 -16.12 -2.61
N ARG A 13 -30.42 -16.87 -1.51
CA ARG A 13 -29.43 -16.59 -0.45
C ARG A 13 -27.99 -16.65 -0.98
N LEU A 14 -27.66 -17.69 -1.76
CA LEU A 14 -26.33 -17.82 -2.37
C LEU A 14 -26.03 -16.68 -3.35
N ALA A 15 -27.00 -16.28 -4.17
CA ALA A 15 -26.85 -15.15 -5.08
C ALA A 15 -26.57 -13.84 -4.35
N VAL A 16 -27.32 -13.54 -3.27
CA VAL A 16 -27.09 -12.36 -2.43
C VAL A 16 -25.70 -12.39 -1.79
N GLU A 17 -25.28 -13.54 -1.28
CA GLU A 17 -23.96 -13.67 -0.65
C GLU A 17 -22.81 -13.51 -1.66
N ARG A 18 -22.94 -14.08 -2.86
CA ARG A 18 -21.97 -13.89 -3.95
C ARG A 18 -21.88 -12.43 -4.36
N HIS A 19 -23.01 -11.77 -4.57
CA HIS A 19 -23.06 -10.35 -4.93
C HIS A 19 -22.41 -9.48 -3.86
N ARG A 20 -22.70 -9.73 -2.57
CA ARG A 20 -22.07 -9.02 -1.45
C ARG A 20 -20.54 -9.19 -1.46
N ARG A 21 -20.05 -10.42 -1.63
CA ARG A 21 -18.59 -10.68 -1.69
C ARG A 21 -17.93 -9.95 -2.86
N GLN A 22 -18.57 -9.96 -4.04
CA GLN A 22 -18.07 -9.24 -5.21
C GLN A 22 -18.01 -7.73 -4.99
N GLN A 23 -19.03 -7.14 -4.36
CA GLN A 23 -19.03 -5.72 -4.00
C GLN A 23 -17.92 -5.39 -2.99
N GLU A 24 -17.78 -6.19 -1.93
CA GLU A 24 -16.72 -5.99 -0.93
C GLU A 24 -15.31 -6.12 -1.55
N GLU A 25 -15.10 -7.05 -2.49
CA GLU A 25 -13.83 -7.21 -3.20
C GLU A 25 -13.53 -6.02 -4.11
N ALA A 26 -14.54 -5.52 -4.84
CA ALA A 26 -14.42 -4.34 -5.69
C ALA A 26 -14.10 -3.08 -4.87
N GLU A 27 -14.78 -2.86 -3.75
CA GLU A 27 -14.52 -1.75 -2.83
C GLU A 27 -13.11 -1.82 -2.23
N LYS A 28 -12.66 -3.03 -1.85
CA LYS A 28 -11.30 -3.26 -1.34
C LYS A 28 -10.24 -2.95 -2.40
N ALA A 29 -10.44 -3.38 -3.63
CA ALA A 29 -9.54 -3.11 -4.74
C ALA A 29 -9.48 -1.60 -5.07
N ALA A 30 -10.64 -0.94 -5.11
CA ALA A 30 -10.73 0.50 -5.32
C ALA A 30 -9.97 1.27 -4.24
N PHE A 31 -10.12 0.89 -2.96
CA PHE A 31 -9.43 1.56 -1.87
C PHE A 31 -7.91 1.30 -1.87
N GLY A 32 -7.47 0.14 -2.36
CA GLY A 32 -6.04 -0.14 -2.56
C GLY A 32 -5.41 0.87 -3.52
N LYS A 33 -6.02 1.04 -4.70
CA LYS A 33 -5.57 2.01 -5.70
C LYS A 33 -5.64 3.45 -5.19
N GLU A 34 -6.73 3.81 -4.51
CA GLU A 34 -6.88 5.14 -3.89
C GLU A 34 -5.75 5.42 -2.90
N SER A 35 -5.35 4.43 -2.10
CA SER A 35 -4.27 4.57 -1.11
C SER A 35 -2.92 4.88 -1.77
N GLU A 36 -2.61 4.21 -2.88
CA GLU A 36 -1.40 4.49 -3.67
C GLU A 36 -1.43 5.90 -4.25
N ASP A 37 -2.55 6.31 -4.83
CA ASP A 37 -2.72 7.64 -5.41
C ASP A 37 -2.64 8.75 -4.35
N MET A 38 -3.21 8.52 -3.16
CA MET A 38 -3.10 9.44 -2.02
C MET A 38 -1.64 9.66 -1.62
N LEU A 39 -0.84 8.59 -1.48
CA LEU A 39 0.58 8.73 -1.18
C LEU A 39 1.33 9.44 -2.31
N TRP A 40 1.07 9.05 -3.56
CA TRP A 40 1.70 9.66 -4.74
C TRP A 40 1.50 11.17 -4.75
N ASN A 41 0.25 11.61 -4.58
CA ASN A 41 -0.12 13.02 -4.57
C ASN A 41 0.46 13.76 -3.36
N ALA A 42 0.51 13.13 -2.19
CA ALA A 42 1.09 13.71 -1.00
C ALA A 42 2.59 14.03 -1.15
N ILE A 43 3.33 13.17 -1.87
CA ILE A 43 4.77 13.34 -2.10
C ILE A 43 5.07 14.34 -3.24
N HIS A 44 4.22 14.38 -4.26
CA HIS A 44 4.41 15.25 -5.44
C HIS A 44 3.65 16.59 -5.36
N GLU A 45 3.12 16.92 -4.18
CA GLU A 45 2.43 18.19 -3.94
C GLU A 45 3.37 19.38 -4.20
N ARG A 46 2.94 20.31 -5.06
CA ARG A 46 3.77 21.47 -5.45
C ARG A 46 4.08 22.35 -4.24
N GLY A 47 5.35 22.67 -4.04
CA GLY A 47 5.80 23.50 -2.91
C GLY A 47 5.89 22.73 -1.59
N ALA A 48 5.64 21.42 -1.59
CA ALA A 48 5.90 20.58 -0.44
C ALA A 48 7.39 20.55 -0.10
N GLN A 49 7.72 20.90 1.15
CA GLN A 49 9.05 20.64 1.67
C GLN A 49 9.29 19.13 1.76
N THR A 50 10.43 18.69 1.25
CA THR A 50 10.94 17.32 1.36
C THR A 50 12.30 17.32 2.06
N PRO A 51 12.68 16.22 2.73
CA PRO A 51 14.02 16.11 3.31
C PRO A 51 15.10 16.09 2.22
N ALA A 52 16.25 16.73 2.47
CA ALA A 52 17.36 16.80 1.50
C ALA A 52 17.93 15.43 1.09
N TRP A 53 17.78 14.42 1.95
CA TRP A 53 18.21 13.04 1.68
C TRP A 53 17.26 12.26 0.75
N PHE A 54 16.07 12.80 0.46
CA PHE A 54 15.10 12.19 -0.43
C PHE A 54 15.25 12.78 -1.84
N LEU A 55 15.70 11.95 -2.77
CA LEU A 55 16.04 12.37 -4.14
C LEU A 55 14.86 12.25 -5.11
N GLY A 56 13.80 11.54 -4.72
CA GLY A 56 12.57 11.41 -5.49
C GLY A 56 11.85 10.10 -5.26
N MET A 57 10.68 9.95 -5.88
CA MET A 57 9.93 8.69 -5.88
C MET A 57 9.29 8.48 -7.24
N ARG A 58 9.25 7.22 -7.68
CA ARG A 58 8.61 6.80 -8.94
C ARG A 58 7.70 5.61 -8.72
N ARG A 59 6.73 5.41 -9.60
CA ARG A 59 5.92 4.18 -9.63
C ARG A 59 6.78 2.99 -10.03
N ALA A 60 6.44 1.83 -9.47
CA ALA A 60 6.99 0.56 -9.91
C ALA A 60 6.58 0.27 -11.35
N ASN A 61 7.45 -0.38 -12.10
CA ASN A 61 7.08 -0.98 -13.39
C ASN A 61 6.37 -2.32 -13.17
N HIS A 62 5.88 -2.93 -14.26
CA HIS A 62 5.12 -4.19 -14.18
C HIS A 62 5.87 -5.33 -13.46
N VAL A 63 7.17 -5.47 -13.72
CA VAL A 63 8.00 -6.52 -13.09
C VAL A 63 8.17 -6.28 -11.59
N GLN A 64 8.30 -5.01 -11.18
CA GLN A 64 8.44 -4.62 -9.78
C GLN A 64 7.13 -4.77 -9.01
N ASP A 65 6.01 -4.43 -9.65
CA ASP A 65 4.66 -4.61 -9.12
C ASP A 65 4.33 -6.09 -8.87
N MET A 66 4.68 -6.99 -9.81
CA MET A 66 4.57 -8.44 -9.61
C MET A 66 5.37 -8.95 -8.39
N ASN A 67 6.44 -8.24 -8.01
CA ASN A 67 7.26 -8.55 -6.83
C ASN A 67 6.78 -7.84 -5.56
N GLY A 68 5.60 -7.21 -5.58
CA GLY A 68 5.01 -6.55 -4.42
C GLY A 68 5.62 -5.18 -4.12
N THR A 69 5.99 -4.41 -5.15
CA THR A 69 6.48 -3.04 -4.99
C THR A 69 5.53 -2.09 -5.72
N ASP A 70 4.98 -1.09 -5.03
CA ASP A 70 4.10 -0.09 -5.65
C ASP A 70 4.91 1.14 -6.10
N PHE A 71 5.90 1.54 -5.27
CA PHE A 71 6.76 2.69 -5.54
C PHE A 71 8.23 2.38 -5.24
N ILE A 72 9.12 3.19 -5.81
CA ILE A 72 10.54 3.19 -5.49
C ILE A 72 10.93 4.60 -5.06
N ALA A 73 11.37 4.72 -3.82
CA ALA A 73 11.93 5.95 -3.28
C ALA A 73 13.45 5.94 -3.48
N VAL A 74 14.00 7.01 -4.03
CA VAL A 74 15.44 7.20 -4.20
C VAL A 74 15.96 7.97 -2.99
N VAL A 75 16.81 7.33 -2.20
CA VAL A 75 17.33 7.87 -0.93
C VAL A 75 18.84 7.97 -1.00
N ASP A 76 19.39 9.10 -0.54
CA ASP A 76 20.84 9.29 -0.49
C ASP A 76 21.54 8.18 0.33
N ALA A 77 22.76 7.81 -0.04
CA ALA A 77 23.60 6.78 0.60
C ALA A 77 23.02 5.34 0.68
N VAL A 78 21.71 5.15 0.49
CA VAL A 78 21.00 3.86 0.52
C VAL A 78 20.67 3.39 -0.90
N GLY A 79 20.34 4.32 -1.80
CA GLY A 79 19.91 4.05 -3.17
C GLY A 79 18.40 3.85 -3.26
N ASP A 80 17.97 2.94 -4.14
CA ASP A 80 16.57 2.63 -4.38
C ASP A 80 15.98 1.82 -3.21
N VAL A 81 14.87 2.31 -2.65
CA VAL A 81 14.10 1.66 -1.59
C VAL A 81 12.73 1.28 -2.16
N ASN A 82 12.43 -0.03 -2.18
CA ASN A 82 11.11 -0.52 -2.57
C ASN A 82 10.07 -0.16 -1.51
N ILE A 83 8.93 0.36 -1.94
CA ILE A 83 7.81 0.75 -1.10
C ILE A 83 6.59 -0.06 -1.50
N GLN A 84 5.99 -0.75 -0.55
CA GLN A 84 4.66 -1.35 -0.69
C GLN A 84 3.68 -0.54 0.16
N VAL A 85 2.63 -0.01 -0.45
CA VAL A 85 1.50 0.62 0.21
C VAL A 85 0.45 -0.43 0.54
N LYS A 86 -0.07 -0.39 1.76
CA LYS A 86 -1.24 -1.16 2.18
C LYS A 86 -2.23 -0.27 2.90
N SER A 87 -3.50 -0.65 2.84
CA SER A 87 -4.61 0.09 3.45
C SER A 87 -4.88 -0.28 4.91
N SER A 88 -4.27 -1.35 5.42
CA SER A 88 -4.45 -1.81 6.81
C SER A 88 -3.30 -2.71 7.28
N ARG A 89 -3.21 -2.91 8.60
CA ARG A 89 -2.24 -3.83 9.22
C ARG A 89 -2.49 -5.29 8.87
N ASN A 90 -3.76 -5.73 8.81
CA ASN A 90 -4.09 -7.10 8.45
C ASN A 90 -3.55 -7.47 7.05
N TRP A 91 -3.49 -6.49 6.15
CA TRP A 91 -2.92 -6.68 4.82
C TRP A 91 -1.38 -6.75 4.81
N ILE A 92 -0.71 -6.23 5.84
CA ILE A 92 0.74 -6.36 5.98
C ILE A 92 1.11 -7.82 6.23
N ASP A 93 0.41 -8.50 7.14
CA ASP A 93 0.73 -9.89 7.49
C ASP A 93 0.48 -10.81 6.30
N LYS A 94 -0.63 -10.61 5.58
CA LYS A 94 -0.91 -11.33 4.34
C LYS A 94 0.13 -11.04 3.26
N PHE A 95 0.56 -9.78 3.12
CA PHE A 95 1.61 -9.41 2.19
C PHE A 95 2.94 -10.09 2.52
N ARG A 96 3.38 -10.03 3.78
CA ARG A 96 4.62 -10.67 4.24
C ARG A 96 4.60 -12.19 4.03
N SER A 97 3.43 -12.81 4.13
CA SER A 97 3.26 -14.24 3.85
C SER A 97 3.43 -14.56 2.36
N ASN A 98 2.92 -13.69 1.48
CA ASN A 98 3.01 -13.87 0.02
C ASN A 98 4.36 -13.43 -0.56
N HIS A 99 5.04 -12.50 0.10
CA HIS A 99 6.32 -11.92 -0.34
C HIS A 99 7.34 -11.96 0.83
N PRO A 100 7.76 -13.16 1.26
CA PRO A 100 8.65 -13.31 2.43
C PRO A 100 10.02 -12.65 2.22
N ASP A 101 10.47 -12.57 0.97
CA ASP A 101 11.77 -11.98 0.60
C ASP A 101 11.69 -10.49 0.26
N PHE A 102 10.54 -9.85 0.47
CA PHE A 102 10.39 -8.43 0.19
C PHE A 102 11.35 -7.59 1.05
N LYS A 103 12.30 -6.92 0.38
CA LYS A 103 13.24 -5.98 1.00
C LYS A 103 12.80 -4.56 0.65
N GLY A 104 12.27 -3.86 1.65
CA GLY A 104 11.78 -2.51 1.48
C GLY A 104 10.99 -2.00 2.68
N LEU A 105 10.27 -0.90 2.49
CA LEU A 105 9.34 -0.32 3.45
C LEU A 105 7.90 -0.71 3.09
N ILE A 106 7.14 -1.20 4.06
CA ILE A 106 5.69 -1.36 3.92
C ILE A 106 5.04 -0.16 4.61
N PHE A 107 4.41 0.72 3.82
CA PHE A 107 3.75 1.92 4.29
C PHE A 107 2.24 1.70 4.38
N VAL A 108 1.62 2.15 5.48
CA VAL A 108 0.18 2.00 5.69
C VAL A 108 -0.52 3.34 5.52
N VAL A 109 -1.45 3.39 4.57
CA VAL A 109 -2.34 4.55 4.38
C VAL A 109 -3.64 4.30 5.12
N HIS A 110 -3.98 5.23 6.02
CA HIS A 110 -5.24 5.21 6.77
C HIS A 110 -6.22 6.23 6.16
N ARG A 111 -7.51 5.88 6.15
CA ARG A 111 -8.58 6.81 5.74
C ARG A 111 -8.58 8.08 6.59
N GLY A 112 -8.97 9.20 5.99
CA GLY A 112 -9.10 10.49 6.66
C GLY A 112 -7.77 11.22 6.92
N LYS A 113 -6.66 10.76 6.34
CA LYS A 113 -5.37 11.46 6.41
C LYS A 113 -5.26 12.48 5.29
N THR A 114 -4.76 13.67 5.61
CA THR A 114 -4.43 14.70 4.62
C THR A 114 -3.10 14.39 3.93
N ASN A 115 -2.83 15.05 2.81
CA ASN A 115 -1.52 14.97 2.12
C ASN A 115 -0.36 15.29 3.08
N LYS A 116 -0.53 16.32 3.92
CA LYS A 116 0.48 16.71 4.92
C LYS A 116 0.74 15.58 5.93
N ASP A 117 -0.31 14.92 6.41
CA ASP A 117 -0.19 13.81 7.36
C ASP A 117 0.55 12.63 6.72
N LEU A 118 0.14 12.25 5.51
CA LEU A 118 0.75 11.13 4.78
C LEU A 118 2.23 11.39 4.50
N ARG A 119 2.56 12.59 4.03
CA ARG A 119 3.94 13.00 3.75
C ARG A 119 4.80 13.00 5.00
N GLY A 120 4.30 13.57 6.11
CA GLY A 120 5.00 13.57 7.39
C GLY A 120 5.28 12.16 7.91
N LEU A 121 4.26 11.29 7.88
CA LEU A 121 4.40 9.89 8.29
C LEU A 121 5.34 9.10 7.39
N PHE A 122 5.23 9.31 6.07
CA PHE A 122 6.09 8.64 5.09
C PHE A 122 7.55 9.00 5.30
N PHE A 123 7.90 10.29 5.35
CA PHE A 123 9.28 10.70 5.55
C PHE A 123 9.83 10.33 6.92
N HIS A 124 8.98 10.30 7.96
CA HIS A 124 9.38 9.77 9.25
C HIS A 124 9.77 8.28 9.16
N GLN A 125 8.90 7.44 8.58
CA GLN A 125 9.17 6.00 8.45
C GLN A 125 10.35 5.70 7.52
N LEU A 126 10.43 6.39 6.37
CA LEU A 126 11.52 6.25 5.43
C LEU A 126 12.85 6.73 6.04
N GLY A 127 12.85 7.80 6.85
CA GLY A 127 14.02 8.25 7.58
C GLY A 127 14.51 7.22 8.60
N VAL A 128 13.60 6.60 9.36
CA VAL A 128 13.96 5.50 10.28
C VAL A 128 14.53 4.30 9.51
N TYR A 129 13.94 3.96 8.35
CA TYR A 129 14.45 2.90 7.48
C TYR A 129 15.86 3.22 6.97
N ARG A 130 16.07 4.45 6.45
CA ARG A 130 17.36 4.94 5.97
C ARG A 130 18.45 4.78 7.01
N GLU A 131 18.23 5.24 8.25
CA GLU A 131 19.26 5.14 9.30
C GLU A 131 19.62 3.69 9.64
N ARG A 132 18.65 2.77 9.58
CA ARG A 132 18.92 1.33 9.78
C ARG A 132 19.76 0.75 8.64
N GLU A 133 19.44 1.08 7.40
CA GLU A 133 20.19 0.57 6.23
C GLU A 133 21.60 1.16 6.14
N LYS A 134 21.78 2.45 6.48
CA LYS A 134 23.12 3.04 6.60
C LYS A 134 23.98 2.29 7.61
N LYS A 135 23.44 2.00 8.79
CA LYS A 135 24.14 1.24 9.84
C LYS A 135 24.54 -0.16 9.34
N ARG A 136 23.62 -0.87 8.70
CA ARG A 136 23.88 -2.22 8.12
C ARG A 136 25.01 -2.21 7.11
N ARG A 137 25.13 -1.17 6.29
CA ARG A 137 26.20 -1.04 5.27
C ARG A 137 27.54 -0.61 5.86
N SER A 138 27.52 0.07 7.01
CA SER A 138 28.74 0.49 7.71
C SER A 138 29.31 -0.56 8.67
N SER A 139 28.56 -1.64 8.95
CA SER A 139 29.03 -2.76 9.76
C SER A 139 29.79 -3.76 8.88
N PRO A 140 31.07 -4.06 9.17
CA PRO A 140 31.91 -5.00 8.41
C PRO A 140 31.34 -6.42 8.34
#